data_AF-A0A971A6Y5-F1
#
_entry.id   AF-A0A971A6Y5-F1
#
_cell.length_a   1.000
_cell.length_b   1.000
_cell.length_c   1.000
_cell.angle_alpha   90.00
_cell.angle_beta   90.00
_cell.angle_gamma   90.00
#
_symmetry.space_group_name_H-M   'P 1'
#
loop_
_entity.id
_entity.type
_entity.pdbx_description
1 polymer ?
#
loop_
_entity_poly.entity_id
_entity_poly.type
_entity_poly.pdbx_seq_one_letter_code
_entity_poly.pdbx_strand_id
1 'polypeptide(L)'
;MKPILTGEDIRQITERGMKPREIETQLKNFQKGFPPIVLKEAATTKQGIHKLSPKATEELAARFEEYAQNHQVVKFVPASGAASRMFKHLLEFRAKYRGTYEDQLLLITDKSPDSVFYFFEHLPNFAFFQYLLDALQLRGLDYDTTIVESRYEEIQNTLLTDKGMNYGNHPKALIPFHAYGDQTRTALI
;
A
#
# COMPACT_ATOMS: atom_id res chain seq x y z
N MET A 1 -25.09 -25.13 12.28
CA MET A 1 -24.17 -24.11 11.70
C MET A 1 -24.74 -23.73 10.34
N LYS A 2 -25.04 -22.46 10.06
CA LYS A 2 -25.47 -22.07 8.70
C LYS A 2 -24.32 -22.34 7.71
N PRO A 3 -24.58 -22.91 6.53
CA PRO A 3 -23.54 -23.04 5.51
C PRO A 3 -23.03 -21.64 5.13
N ILE A 4 -21.71 -21.52 4.96
CA ILE A 4 -21.02 -20.25 4.66
C ILE A 4 -21.35 -19.79 3.23
N LEU A 5 -21.58 -20.74 2.32
CA LEU A 5 -21.97 -20.51 0.94
C LEU A 5 -23.42 -20.92 0.72
N THR A 6 -24.17 -20.10 -0.02
CA THR A 6 -25.50 -20.44 -0.51
C THR A 6 -25.43 -21.33 -1.76
N GLY A 7 -26.57 -21.89 -2.17
CA GLY A 7 -26.63 -22.66 -3.42
C GLY A 7 -26.33 -21.83 -4.67
N GLU A 8 -26.66 -20.53 -4.64
CA GLU A 8 -26.34 -19.58 -5.70
C GLU A 8 -24.83 -19.31 -5.77
N ASP A 9 -24.17 -19.11 -4.62
CA ASP A 9 -22.72 -18.96 -4.56
C ASP A 9 -22.01 -20.16 -5.15
N ILE A 10 -22.46 -21.39 -4.82
CA ILE A 10 -21.89 -22.63 -5.35
C ILE A 10 -21.99 -22.69 -6.87
N ARG A 11 -23.11 -22.28 -7.45
CA ARG A 11 -23.29 -22.26 -8.92
C ARG A 11 -22.31 -21.29 -9.57
N GLN A 12 -22.27 -20.03 -9.11
CA GLN A 12 -21.37 -19.01 -9.68
C GLN A 12 -19.89 -19.38 -9.54
N ILE A 13 -19.48 -19.95 -8.40
CA ILE A 13 -18.11 -20.43 -8.17
C ILE A 13 -17.76 -21.52 -9.18
N THR A 14 -18.68 -22.46 -9.39
CA THR A 14 -18.47 -23.59 -10.31
C THR A 14 -18.41 -23.13 -11.77
N GLU A 15 -19.29 -22.22 -12.18
CA GLU A 15 -19.29 -21.62 -13.53
C GLU A 15 -17.99 -20.89 -13.86
N ARG A 16 -17.35 -20.28 -12.86
CA ARG A 16 -16.04 -19.63 -12.99
C ARG A 16 -14.84 -20.60 -12.93
N GLY A 17 -15.10 -21.92 -12.90
CA GLY A 17 -14.06 -22.95 -12.90
C GLY A 17 -13.36 -23.13 -11.54
N MET A 18 -13.92 -22.60 -10.46
CA MET A 18 -13.37 -22.73 -9.11
C MET A 18 -14.07 -23.84 -8.32
N LYS A 19 -13.39 -24.43 -7.33
CA LYS A 19 -13.99 -25.46 -6.47
C LYS A 19 -14.60 -24.82 -5.22
N PRO A 20 -15.88 -25.07 -4.90
CA PRO A 20 -16.52 -24.52 -3.69
C PRO A 20 -15.74 -24.78 -2.39
N ARG A 21 -15.09 -25.95 -2.27
CA ARG A 21 -14.23 -26.28 -1.12
C ARG A 21 -13.02 -25.36 -0.98
N GLU A 22 -12.43 -24.90 -2.07
CA GLU A 22 -11.30 -23.96 -2.05
C GLU A 22 -11.77 -22.60 -1.52
N ILE A 23 -12.95 -22.15 -1.97
CA ILE A 23 -13.57 -20.90 -1.48
C ILE A 23 -13.93 -21.00 0.00
N GLU A 24 -14.54 -22.10 0.45
CA GLU A 24 -14.81 -22.31 1.88
C GLU A 24 -13.53 -22.27 2.73
N THR A 25 -12.43 -22.82 2.22
CA THR A 25 -11.13 -22.80 2.90
C THR A 25 -10.60 -21.38 2.99
N GLN A 26 -10.67 -20.61 1.91
CA GLN A 26 -10.29 -19.19 1.90
C GLN A 26 -11.13 -18.37 2.89
N LEU A 27 -12.45 -18.58 2.92
CA LEU A 27 -13.35 -17.89 3.85
C LEU A 27 -13.04 -18.24 5.32
N LYS A 28 -12.73 -19.50 5.61
CA LYS A 28 -12.26 -19.91 6.95
C LYS A 28 -10.94 -19.24 7.32
N ASN A 29 -10.01 -19.08 6.37
CA ASN A 29 -8.75 -18.37 6.60
C ASN A 29 -8.99 -16.87 6.87
N PHE A 30 -9.95 -16.23 6.20
CA PHE A 30 -10.32 -14.84 6.51
C PHE A 30 -10.90 -14.68 7.92
N GLN A 31 -11.69 -15.65 8.39
CA GLN A 31 -12.29 -15.61 9.73
C GLN A 31 -11.27 -15.92 10.84
N LYS A 32 -10.39 -16.91 10.61
CA LYS A 32 -9.44 -17.39 11.63
C LYS A 32 -8.09 -16.68 11.58
N GLY A 33 -7.83 -15.92 10.53
CA GLY A 33 -6.50 -15.42 10.19
C GLY A 33 -5.68 -16.48 9.45
N PHE A 34 -4.54 -16.05 8.92
CA PHE A 34 -3.60 -16.93 8.22
C PHE A 34 -2.55 -17.43 9.22
N PRO A 35 -2.22 -18.73 9.20
CA PRO A 35 -1.09 -19.21 9.98
C PRO A 35 0.19 -18.50 9.52
N PRO A 36 1.16 -18.26 10.43
CA PRO A 36 2.47 -17.76 10.04
C PRO A 36 3.08 -18.64 8.97
N ILE A 37 3.68 -18.03 7.94
CA ILE A 37 4.38 -18.77 6.89
C ILE A 37 5.63 -19.39 7.52
N VAL A 38 5.76 -20.72 7.41
CA VAL A 38 7.00 -21.41 7.76
C VAL A 38 7.99 -21.16 6.62
N LEU A 39 8.95 -20.26 6.87
CA LEU A 39 10.03 -20.01 5.92
C LEU A 39 10.93 -21.24 5.87
N LYS A 40 11.08 -21.82 4.68
CA LYS A 40 11.95 -22.98 4.48
C LYS A 40 13.42 -22.57 4.45
N GLU A 41 13.78 -21.69 3.52
CA GLU A 41 15.11 -21.13 3.31
C GLU A 41 15.03 -19.95 2.34
N ALA A 42 16.13 -19.19 2.20
CA ALA A 42 16.19 -18.09 1.23
C ALA A 42 16.13 -18.61 -0.22
N ALA A 43 15.38 -17.90 -1.08
CA ALA A 43 15.38 -18.20 -2.50
C ALA A 43 16.75 -17.85 -3.10
N THR A 44 17.33 -18.78 -3.85
CA THR A 44 18.62 -18.61 -4.53
C THR A 44 18.51 -19.11 -5.97
N THR A 45 19.53 -18.87 -6.80
CA THR A 45 19.60 -19.45 -8.15
C THR A 45 19.64 -20.99 -8.14
N LYS A 46 19.92 -21.60 -6.98
CA LYS A 46 19.86 -23.05 -6.77
C LYS A 46 18.54 -23.50 -6.16
N GLN A 47 17.72 -22.56 -5.65
CA GLN A 47 16.50 -22.85 -4.92
C GLN A 47 15.42 -21.79 -5.20
N GLY A 48 14.51 -22.09 -6.12
CA GLY A 48 13.33 -21.27 -6.39
C GLY A 48 13.53 -20.09 -7.35
N ILE A 49 14.76 -19.64 -7.63
CA ILE A 49 15.03 -18.62 -8.66
C ILE A 49 15.62 -19.29 -9.91
N HIS A 50 14.90 -19.20 -11.03
CA HIS A 50 15.42 -19.65 -12.32
C HIS A 50 16.26 -18.56 -12.98
N LYS A 51 17.56 -18.79 -13.11
CA LYS A 51 18.48 -17.86 -13.78
C LYS A 51 18.55 -18.21 -15.27
N LEU A 52 18.14 -17.27 -16.13
CA LEU A 52 18.25 -17.40 -17.58
C LEU A 52 19.72 -17.38 -18.02
N SER A 53 20.05 -18.17 -19.04
CA SER A 53 21.35 -18.09 -19.71
C SER A 53 21.44 -16.82 -20.57
N PRO A 54 22.65 -16.37 -20.96
CA PRO A 54 22.80 -15.24 -21.88
C PRO A 54 22.00 -15.45 -23.18
N LYS A 55 22.13 -16.65 -23.77
CA LYS A 55 21.38 -17.03 -24.98
C LYS A 55 19.87 -16.99 -24.78
N ALA A 56 19.35 -17.56 -23.68
CA ALA A 56 17.91 -17.54 -23.41
C ALA A 56 17.38 -16.12 -23.16
N THR A 57 18.21 -15.26 -22.56
CA THR A 57 17.89 -13.84 -22.36
C THR A 57 17.72 -13.13 -23.71
N GLU A 58 18.67 -13.33 -24.63
CA GLU A 58 18.62 -12.76 -25.99
C GLU A 58 17.39 -13.27 -26.77
N GLU A 59 17.13 -14.58 -26.74
CA GLU A 59 15.98 -15.19 -27.41
C GLU A 59 14.64 -14.66 -26.88
N LEU A 60 14.50 -14.52 -25.56
CA LEU A 60 13.27 -14.00 -24.93
C LEU A 60 13.09 -12.50 -25.19
N ALA A 61 14.18 -11.72 -25.22
CA ALA A 61 14.13 -10.31 -25.55
C ALA A 61 13.67 -10.10 -27.00
N ALA A 62 14.28 -10.81 -27.96
CA ALA A 62 13.88 -10.75 -29.37
C ALA A 62 12.40 -11.14 -29.57
N ARG A 63 11.94 -12.19 -28.86
CA ARG A 63 10.53 -12.60 -28.90
C ARG A 63 9.60 -11.53 -28.34
N PHE A 64 9.98 -10.84 -27.26
CA PHE A 64 9.19 -9.73 -26.73
C PHE A 64 9.10 -8.58 -27.74
N GLU A 65 10.23 -8.20 -28.36
CA GLU A 65 10.28 -7.13 -29.36
C GLU A 65 9.41 -7.44 -30.57
N GLU A 66 9.45 -8.67 -31.11
CA GLU A 66 8.58 -9.12 -32.20
C GLU A 66 7.09 -9.02 -31.83
N TYR A 67 6.73 -9.47 -30.62
CA TYR A 67 5.35 -9.35 -30.14
C TYR A 67 4.93 -7.88 -29.97
N ALA A 68 5.81 -7.04 -29.44
CA ALA A 68 5.53 -5.63 -29.18
C ALA A 68 5.24 -4.82 -30.46
N GLN A 69 5.77 -5.23 -31.62
CA GLN A 69 5.52 -4.54 -32.90
C GLN A 69 4.02 -4.51 -33.27
N ASN A 70 3.27 -5.54 -32.89
CA ASN A 70 1.85 -5.69 -33.24
C ASN A 70 0.90 -5.48 -32.04
N HIS A 71 1.42 -5.04 -30.89
CA HIS A 71 0.64 -4.89 -29.67
C HIS A 71 0.96 -3.57 -28.96
N GLN A 72 -0.04 -3.01 -28.29
CA GLN A 72 0.21 -1.89 -27.38
C GLN A 72 0.85 -2.41 -26.10
N VAL A 73 2.11 -2.07 -25.86
CA VAL A 73 2.79 -2.36 -24.60
C VAL A 73 2.31 -1.41 -23.52
N VAL A 74 1.74 -1.96 -22.45
CA VAL A 74 1.31 -1.20 -21.28
C VAL A 74 2.05 -1.67 -20.04
N LYS A 75 2.50 -0.72 -19.22
CA LYS A 75 3.03 -1.02 -17.89
C LYS A 75 1.86 -1.18 -16.93
N PHE A 76 1.45 -2.43 -16.69
CA PHE A 76 0.43 -2.73 -15.70
C PHE A 76 1.07 -2.90 -14.32
N VAL A 77 0.81 -1.94 -13.42
CA VAL A 77 1.07 -2.11 -12.00
C VAL A 77 -0.22 -2.68 -11.39
N PRO A 78 -0.26 -3.96 -10.98
CA PRO A 78 -1.46 -4.51 -10.37
C PRO A 78 -1.83 -3.63 -9.18
N ALA A 79 -3.09 -3.22 -9.12
CA ALA A 79 -3.62 -2.53 -7.96
C ALA A 79 -3.47 -3.47 -6.77
N SER A 80 -2.45 -3.23 -5.94
CA SER A 80 -2.59 -3.58 -4.55
C SER A 80 -3.87 -2.88 -4.10
N GLY A 81 -4.80 -3.64 -3.50
CA GLY A 81 -6.04 -3.06 -2.97
C GLY A 81 -5.78 -1.79 -2.15
N ALA A 82 -6.83 -1.02 -1.85
CA ALA A 82 -6.79 0.28 -1.16
C ALA A 82 -5.53 0.47 -0.30
N ALA A 83 -4.88 1.64 -0.38
CA ALA A 83 -3.60 1.91 0.26
C ALA A 83 -3.57 1.75 1.79
N SER A 84 -4.68 1.35 2.42
CA SER A 84 -4.81 0.98 3.83
C SER A 84 -3.64 0.20 4.42
N ARG A 85 -3.05 -0.78 3.70
CA ARG A 85 -1.85 -1.50 4.18
C ARG A 85 -0.60 -0.63 4.22
N MET A 86 -0.43 0.29 3.26
CA MET A 86 0.68 1.24 3.22
C MET A 86 0.61 2.23 4.39
N PHE A 87 -0.60 2.65 4.76
CA PHE A 87 -0.83 3.59 5.86
C PHE A 87 -1.24 2.92 7.18
N LYS A 88 -1.08 1.60 7.32
CA LYS A 88 -1.60 0.85 8.47
C LYS A 88 -1.09 1.40 9.80
N HIS A 89 0.22 1.63 9.92
CA HIS A 89 0.82 2.15 11.16
C HIS A 89 0.29 3.55 11.51
N LEU A 90 0.10 4.41 10.51
CA LEU A 90 -0.50 5.74 10.72
C LEU A 90 -1.97 5.64 11.13
N LEU A 91 -2.76 4.77 10.49
CA LEU A 91 -4.17 4.57 10.85
C LEU A 91 -4.32 4.03 12.29
N GLU A 92 -3.46 3.09 12.70
CA GLU A 92 -3.41 2.56 14.06
C GLU A 92 -2.99 3.63 15.08
N PHE A 93 -2.01 4.47 14.72
CA PHE A 93 -1.59 5.61 15.54
C PHE A 93 -2.72 6.63 15.69
N ARG A 94 -3.35 7.07 14.60
CA ARG A 94 -4.52 7.97 14.60
C ARG A 94 -5.63 7.48 15.53
N ALA A 95 -5.91 6.18 15.54
CA ALA A 95 -6.97 5.62 16.38
C ALA A 95 -6.68 5.77 17.89
N LYS A 96 -5.41 5.82 18.28
CA LYS A 96 -4.95 5.86 19.67
C LYS A 96 -4.52 7.25 20.14
N TYR A 97 -3.90 8.04 19.26
CA TYR A 97 -3.37 9.36 19.58
C TYR A 97 -4.47 10.34 19.98
N ARG A 98 -4.28 11.05 21.09
CA ARG A 98 -5.18 12.07 21.65
C ARG A 98 -4.48 13.41 21.86
N GLY A 99 -3.21 13.54 21.48
CA GLY A 99 -2.44 14.76 21.66
C GLY A 99 -1.96 14.99 23.09
N THR A 100 -2.08 14.00 23.99
CA THR A 100 -1.62 14.15 25.37
C THR A 100 -0.09 14.14 25.46
N TYR A 101 0.45 14.64 26.57
CA TYR A 101 1.89 14.57 26.84
C TYR A 101 2.42 13.13 26.81
N GLU A 102 1.65 12.17 27.33
CA GLU A 102 2.02 10.75 27.32
C GLU A 102 2.08 10.19 25.89
N ASP A 103 1.13 10.54 25.04
CA ASP A 103 1.13 10.13 23.64
C ASP A 103 2.34 10.69 22.88
N GLN A 104 2.69 11.96 23.15
CA GLN A 104 3.86 12.61 22.57
C GLN A 104 5.16 11.94 23.03
N LEU A 105 5.27 11.58 24.32
CA LEU A 105 6.40 10.81 24.83
C LEU A 105 6.50 9.43 24.17
N LEU A 106 5.38 8.69 24.07
CA LEU A 106 5.36 7.39 23.42
C LEU A 106 5.79 7.48 21.95
N LEU A 107 5.35 8.51 21.23
CA LEU A 107 5.75 8.73 19.83
C LEU A 107 7.27 8.80 19.67
N ILE A 108 7.98 9.55 20.53
CA ILE A 108 9.43 9.76 20.40
C ILE A 108 10.28 8.59 20.94
N THR A 109 9.69 7.60 21.61
CA THR A 109 10.42 6.43 22.14
C THR A 109 10.85 5.46 21.05
N ASP A 110 10.06 5.34 19.99
CA ASP A 110 10.37 4.49 18.84
C ASP A 110 10.79 5.36 17.65
N LYS A 111 12.08 5.29 17.32
CA LYS A 111 12.69 6.02 16.20
C LYS A 111 13.18 5.07 15.11
N SER A 112 12.68 3.83 15.08
CA SER A 112 13.05 2.88 14.03
C SER A 112 12.64 3.42 12.64
N PRO A 113 13.29 2.97 11.54
CA PRO A 113 12.95 3.42 10.20
C PRO A 113 11.50 3.16 9.75
N ASP A 114 10.77 2.26 10.43
CA ASP A 114 9.37 1.90 10.16
C ASP A 114 8.37 2.48 11.18
N SER A 115 8.85 3.31 12.11
CA SER A 115 8.06 3.98 13.16
C SER A 115 7.25 5.17 12.63
N VAL A 116 6.25 5.58 13.41
CA VAL A 116 5.42 6.77 13.12
C VAL A 116 6.22 8.06 13.31
N PHE A 117 7.15 8.08 14.28
CA PHE A 117 8.07 9.20 14.47
C PHE A 117 8.91 9.43 13.21
N TYR A 118 9.52 8.36 12.69
CA TYR A 118 10.34 8.42 11.49
C TYR A 118 9.55 8.93 10.28
N PHE A 119 8.28 8.51 10.15
CA PHE A 119 7.38 9.04 9.13
C PHE A 119 7.20 10.57 9.21
N PHE A 120 6.89 11.11 10.39
CA PHE A 120 6.69 12.56 10.54
C PHE A 120 8.00 13.35 10.37
N GLU A 121 9.12 12.82 10.87
CA GLU A 121 10.45 13.41 10.69
C GLU A 121 10.82 13.53 9.20
N HIS A 122 10.45 12.55 8.39
CA HIS A 122 10.76 12.50 6.95
C HIS A 122 9.57 12.90 6.08
N LEU A 123 8.48 13.40 6.66
CA LEU A 123 7.28 13.82 5.94
C LEU A 123 7.59 14.85 4.83
N PRO A 124 8.49 15.82 5.03
CA PRO A 124 8.91 16.77 3.98
C PRO A 124 9.54 16.12 2.74
N ASN A 125 10.06 14.89 2.86
CA ASN A 125 10.76 14.21 1.77
C ASN A 125 9.80 13.46 0.83
N PHE A 126 8.52 13.36 1.15
CA PHE A 126 7.56 12.68 0.31
C PHE A 126 7.21 13.51 -0.93
N ALA A 127 7.05 12.83 -2.07
CA ALA A 127 6.65 13.46 -3.33
C ALA A 127 5.27 14.15 -3.25
N PHE A 128 4.43 13.78 -2.28
CA PHE A 128 3.14 14.42 -2.04
C PHE A 128 3.17 15.60 -1.05
N PHE A 129 4.34 15.96 -0.51
CA PHE A 129 4.42 16.92 0.59
C PHE A 129 3.82 18.27 0.24
N GLN A 130 4.09 18.80 -0.96
CA GLN A 130 3.49 20.07 -1.38
C GLN A 130 1.96 20.00 -1.42
N TYR A 131 1.39 18.90 -1.95
CA TYR A 131 -0.07 18.72 -1.96
C TYR A 131 -0.65 18.62 -0.54
N LEU A 132 0.13 18.10 0.42
CA LEU A 132 -0.27 18.08 1.83
C LEU A 132 -0.28 19.48 2.43
N LEU A 133 0.72 20.32 2.12
CA LEU A 133 0.75 21.72 2.56
C LEU A 133 -0.48 22.48 2.03
N ASP A 134 -0.76 22.35 0.73
CA ASP A 134 -1.92 22.99 0.10
C ASP A 134 -3.23 22.51 0.76
N ALA A 135 -3.35 21.20 1.00
CA ALA A 135 -4.53 20.62 1.64
C ALA A 135 -4.68 21.05 3.12
N LEU A 136 -3.58 21.24 3.85
CA LEU A 136 -3.61 21.80 5.21
C LEU A 136 -4.06 23.27 5.18
N GLN A 137 -3.52 24.07 4.27
CA GLN A 137 -3.87 25.47 4.12
C GLN A 137 -5.34 25.67 3.78
N LEU A 138 -5.91 24.83 2.89
CA LEU A 138 -7.35 24.83 2.59
C LEU A 138 -8.23 24.51 3.82
N ARG A 139 -7.68 23.81 4.81
CA ARG A 139 -8.32 23.55 6.11
C ARG A 139 -8.04 24.64 7.16
N GLY A 140 -7.35 25.72 6.79
CA GLY A 140 -6.94 26.78 7.71
C GLY A 140 -5.82 26.35 8.67
N LEU A 141 -5.03 25.35 8.31
CA LEU A 141 -3.95 24.80 9.12
C LEU A 141 -2.60 25.17 8.49
N ASP A 142 -1.68 25.64 9.33
CA ASP A 142 -0.27 25.82 8.97
C ASP A 142 0.54 24.59 9.40
N TYR A 143 1.41 24.08 8.52
CA TYR A 143 2.15 22.85 8.76
C TYR A 143 3.13 22.99 9.93
N ASP A 144 3.95 24.03 9.93
CA ASP A 144 4.99 24.23 10.94
C ASP A 144 4.38 24.38 12.33
N THR A 145 3.33 25.20 12.44
CA THR A 145 2.57 25.36 13.68
C THR A 145 1.96 24.03 14.14
N THR A 146 1.38 23.25 13.21
CA THR A 146 0.74 21.97 13.52
C THR A 146 1.74 20.92 14.01
N ILE A 147 2.96 20.89 13.45
CA ILE A 147 4.05 20.03 13.92
C ILE A 147 4.54 20.47 15.31
N VAL A 148 4.81 21.77 15.51
CA VAL A 148 5.32 22.31 16.78
C VAL A 148 4.33 22.08 17.93
N GLU A 149 3.04 22.28 17.66
CA GLU A 149 1.97 22.02 18.63
C GLU A 149 1.61 20.52 18.76
N SER A 150 2.34 19.63 18.09
CA SER A 150 2.13 18.18 18.10
C SER A 150 0.72 17.76 17.71
N ARG A 151 0.04 18.53 16.85
CA ARG A 151 -1.29 18.21 16.31
C ARG A 151 -1.22 17.20 15.17
N TYR A 152 -0.56 16.07 15.39
CA TYR A 152 -0.31 15.04 14.38
C TYR A 152 -1.61 14.42 13.83
N GLU A 153 -2.70 14.43 14.59
CA GLU A 153 -4.02 14.02 14.16
C GLU A 153 -4.55 14.87 13.01
N GLU A 154 -4.22 16.17 12.98
CA GLU A 154 -4.66 17.07 11.92
C GLU A 154 -3.99 16.75 10.59
N ILE A 155 -2.68 16.49 10.63
CA ILE A 155 -1.91 16.04 9.46
C ILE A 155 -2.46 14.72 8.93
N GLN A 156 -2.70 13.75 9.82
CA GLN A 156 -3.23 12.45 9.43
C GLN A 156 -4.65 12.52 8.87
N ASN A 157 -5.50 13.38 9.45
CA ASN A 157 -6.85 13.63 8.94
C ASN A 157 -6.79 14.23 7.54
N THR A 158 -5.92 15.22 7.29
CA THR A 158 -5.74 15.78 5.94
C THR A 158 -5.24 14.71 4.97
N LEU A 159 -4.25 13.90 5.36
CA LEU A 159 -3.61 12.95 4.45
C LEU A 159 -4.51 11.74 4.13
N LEU A 160 -5.13 11.14 5.15
CA LEU A 160 -5.68 9.78 5.06
C LEU A 160 -7.19 9.71 4.90
N THR A 161 -7.92 10.80 5.15
CA THR A 161 -9.38 10.81 5.20
C THR A 161 -10.00 11.75 4.17
N ASP A 162 -11.31 11.68 4.04
CA ASP A 162 -12.14 12.57 3.22
C ASP A 162 -12.09 14.04 3.65
N LYS A 163 -11.51 14.35 4.82
CA LYS A 163 -11.20 15.73 5.23
C LYS A 163 -10.11 16.40 4.38
N GLY A 164 -9.40 15.64 3.56
CA GLY A 164 -8.39 16.16 2.64
C GLY A 164 -8.14 15.21 1.48
N MET A 165 -6.91 14.71 1.39
CA MET A 165 -6.38 13.96 0.25
C MET A 165 -6.97 12.54 0.12
N ASN A 166 -7.55 12.01 1.21
CA ASN A 166 -8.21 10.71 1.25
C ASN A 166 -7.35 9.51 0.81
N TYR A 167 -6.03 9.59 1.02
CA TYR A 167 -5.10 8.56 0.54
C TYR A 167 -5.32 7.19 1.19
N GLY A 168 -5.94 7.12 2.38
CA GLY A 168 -6.32 5.85 3.00
C GLY A 168 -7.29 5.01 2.16
N ASN A 169 -8.09 5.68 1.32
CA ASN A 169 -9.11 5.06 0.48
C ASN A 169 -8.77 5.05 -1.02
N HIS A 170 -7.66 5.67 -1.42
CA HIS A 170 -7.24 5.68 -2.82
C HIS A 170 -6.48 4.40 -3.20
N PRO A 171 -6.58 3.96 -4.47
CA PRO A 171 -5.61 3.03 -5.04
C PRO A 171 -4.20 3.56 -4.87
N LYS A 172 -3.25 2.72 -4.43
CA LYS A 172 -1.85 3.15 -4.27
C LYS A 172 -1.28 3.78 -5.53
N ALA A 173 -1.73 3.31 -6.70
CA ALA A 173 -1.30 3.80 -7.99
C ALA A 173 -1.50 5.31 -8.23
N LEU A 174 -2.42 5.95 -7.49
CA LEU A 174 -2.70 7.39 -7.55
C LEU A 174 -1.90 8.21 -6.53
N ILE A 175 -1.15 7.56 -5.64
CA ILE A 175 -0.34 8.26 -4.66
C ILE A 175 0.96 8.69 -5.35
N PRO A 176 1.37 9.95 -5.21
CA PRO A 176 2.71 10.40 -5.59
C PRO A 176 3.82 9.58 -4.96
N PHE A 177 4.75 9.06 -5.78
CA PHE A 177 5.92 8.32 -5.29
C PHE A 177 7.25 8.99 -5.63
N HIS A 178 7.31 9.76 -6.73
CA HIS A 178 8.54 10.42 -7.17
C HIS A 178 8.30 11.89 -7.45
N ALA A 179 9.22 12.73 -6.98
CA ALA A 179 9.33 14.13 -7.35
C ALA A 179 10.61 14.34 -8.17
N TYR A 180 10.47 14.92 -9.36
CA TYR A 180 11.54 15.27 -10.28
C TYR A 180 11.48 16.78 -10.52
N GLY A 181 12.15 17.55 -9.67
CA GLY A 181 12.00 19.02 -9.67
C GLY A 181 10.53 19.39 -9.47
N ASP A 182 9.96 20.09 -10.44
CA ASP A 182 8.57 20.58 -10.39
C ASP A 182 7.52 19.53 -10.78
N GLN A 183 7.93 18.31 -11.11
CA GLN A 183 7.02 17.26 -11.56
C GLN A 183 6.90 16.14 -10.55
N THR A 184 5.67 15.79 -10.23
CA THR A 184 5.35 14.64 -9.39
C THR A 184 4.75 13.52 -10.22
N ARG A 185 5.24 12.29 -10.03
CA ARG A 185 4.79 11.09 -10.74
C ARG A 185 4.05 10.13 -9.82
N THR A 186 3.01 9.53 -10.37
CA THR A 186 2.26 8.41 -9.80
C THR A 186 2.60 7.14 -10.57
N ALA A 187 1.97 6.01 -10.25
CA ALA A 187 2.19 4.78 -11.02
C ALA A 187 1.49 4.80 -12.39
N LEU A 188 0.50 5.68 -12.58
CA LEU A 188 -0.32 5.76 -13.79
C LEU A 188 0.09 6.91 -14.73
N ILE A 189 0.65 8.00 -14.18
CA ILE A 189 1.00 9.24 -14.89
C ILE A 189 2.25 9.90 -14.31
#